data_AF-A0A9E2RB17-F1
#
_entry.id   AF-A0A9E2RB17-F1
#
_cell.length_a   1.000
_cell.length_b   1.000
_cell.length_c   1.000
_cell.angle_alpha   90.00
_cell.angle_beta   90.00
_cell.angle_gamma   90.00
#
_symmetry.space_group_name_H-M   'P 1'
#
loop_
_entity.id
_entity.type
_entity.pdbx_description
1 polymer ?
#
loop_
_entity_poly.entity_id
_entity_poly.type
_entity_poly.pdbx_seq_one_letter_code
_entity_poly.pdbx_strand_id
1 'polypeptide(L)'
;MLTRLFKCRNVGLWQIPLEPGGARRRWWGRRGFSLVEMTITLVIMGVIAGVAVPRFTESDRRYRVDAAVRRMIDDVKLMRQLARAQGVQQVMTVSRAGYVIPTLSSKDQGKAARYTVRWIDAPYEVDVAALVATNNQIKVNSSGDVLSTAEVTLQRGSYARIIKFRNDGTITVTSTSAVATVKVTAAPDDVTAVVEIDR
;
A
#
# COMPACT_ATOMS: atom_id res chain seq x y z
N MET A 1 16.43 34.56 -28.09
CA MET A 1 16.62 35.46 -26.92
C MET A 1 15.98 34.73 -25.74
N LEU A 2 16.65 34.06 -24.80
CA LEU A 2 17.97 34.21 -24.20
C LEU A 2 18.57 32.81 -23.92
N THR A 3 19.80 32.63 -24.35
CA THR A 3 20.66 31.46 -24.16
C THR A 3 21.25 31.52 -22.76
N ARG A 4 20.99 30.53 -21.89
CA ARG A 4 21.72 30.40 -20.62
C ARG A 4 22.85 29.39 -20.77
N LEU A 5 24.05 29.95 -20.90
CA LEU A 5 25.36 29.32 -20.79
C LEU A 5 25.52 28.60 -19.44
N PHE A 6 25.63 27.27 -19.48
CA PHE A 6 26.13 26.48 -18.36
C PHE A 6 27.65 26.56 -18.33
N LYS A 7 28.16 27.25 -17.31
CA LYS A 7 29.59 27.40 -17.00
C LYS A 7 30.09 26.08 -16.41
N CYS A 8 30.78 25.27 -17.22
CA CYS A 8 31.51 24.09 -16.76
C CYS A 8 32.58 24.53 -15.74
N ARG A 9 32.42 24.07 -14.49
CA ARG A 9 33.39 24.28 -13.42
C ARG A 9 34.61 23.42 -13.69
N ASN A 10 35.73 24.12 -13.80
CA ASN A 10 37.11 23.68 -13.78
C ASN A 10 37.32 22.53 -12.76
N VAL A 11 37.40 21.30 -13.24
CA VAL A 11 37.79 20.14 -12.44
C VAL A 11 39.31 20.07 -12.53
N GLY A 12 39.98 20.54 -11.47
CA GLY A 12 41.42 20.51 -11.36
C GLY A 12 41.95 19.10 -11.62
N LEU A 13 42.87 19.02 -12.59
CA LEU A 13 43.74 17.89 -12.83
C LEU A 13 44.44 17.51 -11.51
N TRP A 14 43.96 16.46 -10.87
CA TRP A 14 44.78 15.69 -9.94
C TRP A 14 45.63 14.75 -10.79
N GLN A 15 46.86 15.17 -11.08
CA GLN A 15 47.90 14.25 -11.56
C GLN A 15 48.24 13.31 -10.41
N ILE A 16 47.75 12.08 -10.49
CA ILE A 16 48.18 10.98 -9.63
C ILE A 16 49.52 10.48 -10.18
N PRO A 17 50.63 10.55 -9.43
CA PRO A 17 51.88 9.93 -9.84
C PRO A 17 51.72 8.41 -9.81
N LEU A 18 51.84 7.77 -10.97
CA LEU A 18 51.95 6.31 -11.07
C LEU A 18 53.40 5.93 -10.77
N GLU A 19 53.71 5.68 -9.49
CA GLU A 19 54.92 4.97 -9.07
C GLU A 19 54.91 3.54 -9.66
N PRO A 20 55.91 3.13 -10.46
CA PRO A 20 56.06 1.75 -10.92
C PRO A 20 56.70 0.90 -9.81
N GLY A 21 56.03 0.85 -8.66
CA GLY A 21 56.49 0.16 -7.45
C GLY A 21 55.86 -1.22 -7.30
N GLY A 22 56.44 -2.21 -7.97
CA GLY A 22 56.41 -3.62 -7.55
C GLY A 22 55.03 -4.23 -7.30
N ALA A 23 54.43 -4.80 -8.36
CA ALA A 23 53.32 -5.73 -8.28
C ALA A 23 53.73 -6.99 -7.49
N ARG A 24 53.74 -6.92 -6.16
CA ARG A 24 53.71 -8.08 -5.28
C ARG A 24 52.33 -8.70 -5.46
N ARG A 25 52.19 -9.56 -6.47
CA ARG A 25 51.08 -10.50 -6.62
C ARG A 25 51.06 -11.35 -5.36
N ARG A 26 50.35 -10.87 -4.33
CA ARG A 26 50.00 -11.63 -3.16
C ARG A 26 49.00 -12.65 -3.68
N TRP A 27 49.51 -13.83 -4.03
CA TRP A 27 48.73 -15.02 -4.25
C TRP A 27 48.00 -15.29 -2.94
N TRP A 28 46.83 -14.67 -2.78
CA TRP A 28 45.82 -15.19 -1.87
C TRP A 28 45.49 -16.58 -2.40
N GLY A 29 46.15 -17.57 -1.80
CA GLY A 29 45.85 -18.97 -2.02
C GLY A 29 44.34 -19.14 -1.91
N ARG A 30 43.75 -19.75 -2.93
CA ARG A 30 42.32 -20.07 -2.96
C ARG A 30 42.06 -21.07 -1.84
N ARG A 31 41.75 -20.57 -0.64
CA ARG A 31 41.28 -21.38 0.48
C ARG A 31 39.83 -21.73 0.16
N GLY A 32 39.59 -22.97 -0.23
CA GLY A 32 38.24 -23.51 -0.31
C GLY A 32 37.66 -23.58 1.10
N PHE A 33 36.37 -23.25 1.24
CA PHE A 33 35.62 -23.49 2.47
C PHE A 33 35.65 -24.99 2.77
N SER A 34 35.92 -25.35 4.02
CA SER A 34 35.86 -26.77 4.41
C SER A 34 34.41 -27.28 4.33
N LEU A 35 34.22 -28.58 4.12
CA LEU A 35 32.88 -29.18 4.11
C LEU A 35 32.15 -28.87 5.43
N VAL A 36 32.87 -28.99 6.55
CA VAL A 36 32.35 -28.69 7.89
C VAL A 36 31.89 -27.24 8.00
N GLU A 37 32.65 -26.29 7.47
CA GLU A 37 32.32 -24.86 7.50
C GLU A 37 31.07 -24.54 6.67
N MET A 38 30.91 -25.18 5.51
CA MET A 38 29.68 -25.08 4.73
C MET A 38 28.49 -25.67 5.49
N THR A 39 28.65 -26.83 6.13
CA THR A 39 27.57 -27.46 6.92
C THR A 39 27.13 -26.55 8.07
N ILE A 40 28.08 -26.00 8.83
CA ILE A 40 27.76 -25.08 9.95
C ILE A 40 27.08 -23.82 9.42
N THR A 41 27.53 -23.27 8.29
CA THR A 41 26.91 -22.08 7.68
C THR A 41 25.46 -22.34 7.28
N LEU A 42 25.17 -23.49 6.66
CA LEU A 42 23.81 -23.88 6.30
C LEU A 42 22.92 -24.08 7.53
N VAL A 43 23.45 -24.67 8.60
CA VAL A 43 22.71 -24.81 9.87
C VAL A 43 22.35 -23.43 10.44
N ILE A 44 23.30 -22.49 10.49
CA ILE A 44 23.05 -21.13 10.97
C ILE A 44 22.03 -20.41 10.09
N MET A 45 22.15 -20.51 8.76
CA MET A 45 21.19 -19.93 7.81
C MET A 45 19.78 -20.50 8.00
N GLY A 46 19.65 -21.81 8.22
CA GLY A 46 18.37 -22.47 8.48
C GLY A 46 17.69 -21.94 9.75
N VAL A 47 18.45 -21.78 10.83
CA VAL A 47 17.94 -21.22 12.10
C VAL A 47 17.46 -19.79 11.90
N ILE A 48 18.25 -18.94 11.22
CA ILE A 48 17.87 -17.55 10.94
C ILE A 48 16.62 -17.49 10.06
N ALA A 49 16.58 -18.30 8.99
CA ALA A 49 15.44 -18.36 8.08
C ALA A 49 14.14 -18.75 8.81
N GLY A 50 14.21 -19.72 9.73
CA GLY A 50 13.07 -20.15 10.54
C GLY A 50 12.42 -19.02 11.34
N VAL A 51 13.21 -18.07 11.84
CA VAL A 51 12.70 -16.90 12.59
C VAL A 51 12.34 -15.73 11.67
N ALA A 52 13.08 -15.55 10.58
CA ALA A 52 12.93 -14.41 9.68
C ALA A 52 11.66 -14.49 8.81
N VAL A 53 11.36 -15.67 8.26
CA VAL A 53 10.22 -15.87 7.35
C VAL A 53 8.87 -15.44 7.97
N PRO A 54 8.44 -15.93 9.15
CA PRO A 54 7.15 -15.54 9.70
C PRO A 54 7.07 -14.03 9.97
N ARG A 55 8.15 -13.42 10.46
CA ARG A 55 8.21 -11.97 10.72
C ARG A 55 8.12 -11.14 9.44
N PHE A 56 8.75 -11.60 8.36
CA PHE A 56 8.69 -10.94 7.07
C PHE A 56 7.28 -11.01 6.48
N THR A 57 6.63 -12.19 6.51
CA THR A 57 5.26 -12.33 6.00
C THR A 57 4.25 -11.43 6.72
N GLU A 58 4.38 -11.28 8.04
CA GLU A 58 3.52 -10.38 8.81
C GLU A 58 3.77 -8.91 8.45
N SER A 59 5.02 -8.53 8.23
CA SER A 59 5.39 -7.17 7.83
C SER A 59 4.86 -6.82 6.43
N ASP A 60 4.94 -7.77 5.49
CA ASP A 60 4.39 -7.62 4.14
C ASP A 60 2.87 -7.42 4.15
N ARG A 61 2.14 -8.23 4.93
CA ARG A 61 0.67 -8.09 5.07
C ARG A 61 0.28 -6.68 5.54
N ARG A 62 0.98 -6.17 6.56
CA ARG A 62 0.73 -4.82 7.10
C ARG A 62 1.02 -3.74 6.08
N TYR A 63 2.16 -3.85 5.41
CA TYR A 63 2.58 -2.89 4.39
C TYR A 63 1.54 -2.78 3.27
N ARG A 64 1.04 -3.90 2.79
CA ARG A 64 0.08 -3.95 1.68
C ARG A 64 -1.28 -3.38 2.03
N VAL A 65 -1.82 -3.69 3.21
CA VAL A 65 -3.05 -3.07 3.71
C VAL A 65 -2.86 -1.56 3.90
N ASP A 66 -1.76 -1.12 4.50
CA ASP A 66 -1.50 0.30 4.68
C ASP A 66 -1.32 1.03 3.34
N ALA A 67 -0.68 0.39 2.34
CA ALA A 67 -0.55 0.93 0.99
C ALA A 67 -1.91 1.09 0.31
N ALA A 68 -2.80 0.09 0.41
CA ALA A 68 -4.15 0.15 -0.15
C ALA A 68 -5.00 1.26 0.51
N VAL A 69 -4.91 1.38 1.85
CA VAL A 69 -5.58 2.45 2.60
C VAL A 69 -5.10 3.82 2.16
N ARG A 70 -3.78 4.03 2.10
CA ARG A 70 -3.18 5.31 1.65
C ARG A 70 -3.62 5.64 0.23
N ARG A 71 -3.62 4.65 -0.67
CA ARG A 71 -4.08 4.83 -2.04
C ARG A 71 -5.52 5.33 -2.10
N MET A 72 -6.42 4.71 -1.35
CA MET A 72 -7.83 5.12 -1.29
C MET A 72 -7.97 6.56 -0.79
N ILE A 73 -7.26 6.91 0.28
CA ILE A 73 -7.31 8.25 0.88
C ILE A 73 -6.79 9.29 -0.11
N ASP A 74 -5.69 9.00 -0.79
CA ASP A 74 -5.11 9.92 -1.77
C ASP A 74 -6.02 10.11 -2.99
N ASP A 75 -6.73 9.06 -3.42
CA ASP A 75 -7.73 9.15 -4.47
C ASP A 75 -8.97 9.94 -4.05
N VAL A 76 -9.41 9.83 -2.80
CA VAL A 76 -10.48 10.69 -2.27
C VAL A 76 -10.02 12.15 -2.17
N LYS A 77 -8.77 12.42 -1.77
CA LYS A 77 -8.20 13.79 -1.81
C LYS A 77 -8.17 14.33 -3.24
N LEU A 78 -7.77 13.51 -4.21
CA LEU A 78 -7.78 13.87 -5.62
C LEU A 78 -9.20 14.20 -6.09
N MET A 79 -10.21 13.39 -5.72
CA MET A 79 -11.61 13.69 -6.02
C MET A 79 -12.06 15.02 -5.41
N ARG A 80 -11.68 15.33 -4.17
CA ARG A 80 -12.00 16.64 -3.55
C ARG A 80 -11.39 17.79 -4.34
N GLN A 81 -10.15 17.65 -4.79
CA GLN A 81 -9.49 18.65 -5.62
C GLN A 81 -10.20 18.82 -6.96
N LEU A 82 -10.60 17.72 -7.61
CA LEU A 82 -11.33 17.76 -8.88
C LEU A 82 -12.72 18.36 -8.73
N ALA A 83 -13.44 18.04 -7.66
CA ALA A 83 -14.76 18.58 -7.38
C ALA A 83 -14.72 20.11 -7.27
N ARG A 84 -13.72 20.62 -6.55
CA ARG A 84 -13.45 22.07 -6.40
C ARG A 84 -13.02 22.71 -7.71
N ALA A 85 -12.13 22.07 -8.45
CA ALA A 85 -11.60 22.62 -9.70
C ALA A 85 -12.66 22.68 -10.81
N GLN A 86 -13.55 21.69 -10.87
CA GLN A 86 -14.60 21.60 -11.90
C GLN A 86 -15.92 22.23 -11.46
N GLY A 87 -16.11 22.47 -10.16
CA GLY A 87 -17.40 22.92 -9.61
C GLY A 87 -18.50 21.86 -9.70
N VAL A 88 -18.15 20.58 -9.86
CA VAL A 88 -19.10 19.47 -10.09
C VAL A 88 -18.88 18.36 -9.07
N GLN A 89 -19.97 17.75 -8.60
CA GLN A 89 -19.94 16.61 -7.68
C GLN A 89 -19.15 15.42 -8.29
N GLN A 90 -18.26 14.84 -7.49
CA GLN A 90 -17.50 13.65 -7.85
C GLN A 90 -18.06 12.43 -7.11
N VAL A 91 -18.07 11.27 -7.78
CA VAL A 91 -18.58 10.02 -7.22
C VAL A 91 -17.55 8.92 -7.41
N MET A 92 -17.25 8.20 -6.33
CA MET A 92 -16.48 6.96 -6.34
C MET A 92 -17.43 5.82 -6.04
N THR A 93 -17.44 4.80 -6.89
CA THR A 93 -18.18 3.57 -6.63
C THR A 93 -17.24 2.53 -6.06
N VAL A 94 -17.52 2.06 -4.85
CA VAL A 94 -16.69 1.11 -4.09
C VAL A 94 -17.33 -0.27 -4.13
N SER A 95 -16.53 -1.31 -4.24
CA SER A 95 -16.95 -2.71 -4.25
C SER A 95 -15.96 -3.56 -3.46
N ARG A 96 -16.27 -4.83 -3.25
CA ARG A 96 -15.33 -5.77 -2.64
C ARG A 96 -14.08 -6.04 -3.48
N ALA A 97 -14.17 -5.88 -4.81
CA ALA A 97 -13.04 -6.10 -5.71
C ALA A 97 -12.13 -4.88 -5.85
N GLY A 98 -12.63 -3.68 -5.55
CA GLY A 98 -11.98 -2.45 -5.93
C GLY A 98 -12.90 -1.24 -5.89
N TYR A 99 -12.48 -0.15 -6.51
CA TYR A 99 -13.32 1.03 -6.73
C TYR A 99 -13.05 1.65 -8.09
N VAL A 100 -14.04 2.42 -8.55
CA VAL A 100 -14.00 3.15 -9.82
C VAL A 100 -14.31 4.61 -9.57
N ILE A 101 -13.54 5.51 -10.19
CA ILE A 101 -13.84 6.95 -10.26
C ILE A 101 -14.17 7.27 -11.72
N PRO A 102 -15.45 7.40 -12.10
CA PRO A 102 -15.86 7.52 -13.51
C PRO A 102 -15.34 8.77 -14.20
N THR A 103 -15.10 9.84 -13.44
CA THR A 103 -14.63 11.14 -13.94
C THR A 103 -13.13 11.17 -14.24
N LEU A 104 -12.39 10.16 -13.78
CA LEU A 104 -10.97 10.01 -14.05
C LEU A 104 -10.74 9.01 -15.17
N SER A 105 -9.95 9.43 -16.17
CA SER A 105 -9.43 8.52 -17.19
C SER A 105 -8.12 7.91 -16.71
N SER A 106 -7.98 6.59 -16.86
CA SER A 106 -6.71 5.91 -16.58
C SER A 106 -5.70 6.26 -17.67
N LYS A 107 -4.53 6.80 -17.29
CA LYS A 107 -3.45 7.08 -18.25
C LYS A 107 -2.83 5.79 -18.82
N ASP A 108 -2.92 4.69 -18.07
CA ASP A 108 -2.22 3.44 -18.40
C ASP A 108 -3.07 2.50 -19.28
N GLN A 109 -4.39 2.69 -19.32
CA GLN A 109 -5.32 1.79 -20.02
C GLN A 109 -5.97 2.43 -21.28
N GLY A 110 -5.45 3.57 -21.73
CA GLY A 110 -5.91 4.28 -22.93
C GLY A 110 -7.10 5.23 -22.69
N LYS A 111 -7.40 6.08 -23.67
CA LYS A 111 -8.30 7.27 -23.56
C LYS A 111 -9.75 6.96 -23.12
N ALA A 112 -10.21 5.71 -23.15
CA ALA A 112 -11.57 5.32 -22.76
C ALA A 112 -11.65 4.52 -21.46
N ALA A 113 -10.52 4.17 -20.84
CA ALA A 113 -10.52 3.35 -19.65
C ALA A 113 -10.83 4.17 -18.39
N ARG A 114 -11.86 3.74 -17.67
CA ARG A 114 -12.24 4.31 -16.38
C ARG A 114 -11.15 4.02 -15.36
N TYR A 115 -10.81 5.02 -14.57
CA TYR A 115 -9.89 4.85 -13.45
C TYR A 115 -10.44 3.83 -12.46
N THR A 116 -9.80 2.67 -12.43
CA THR A 116 -10.22 1.51 -11.65
C THR A 116 -9.03 1.02 -10.84
N VAL A 117 -9.23 0.86 -9.53
CA VAL A 117 -8.24 0.26 -8.64
C VAL A 117 -8.83 -1.04 -8.13
N ARG A 118 -8.08 -2.12 -8.31
CA ARG A 118 -8.45 -3.46 -7.83
C ARG A 118 -7.61 -3.79 -6.61
N TRP A 119 -8.27 -4.27 -5.57
CA TRP A 119 -7.61 -4.58 -4.29
C TRP A 119 -6.83 -5.88 -4.35
N ILE A 120 -7.33 -6.87 -5.09
CA ILE A 120 -6.74 -8.21 -5.20
C ILE A 120 -5.49 -8.25 -6.09
N ASP A 121 -5.34 -7.27 -6.97
CA ASP A 121 -4.20 -7.21 -7.88
C ASP A 121 -2.96 -6.64 -7.17
N ALA A 122 -1.78 -7.02 -7.65
CA ALA A 122 -0.54 -6.37 -7.26
C ALA A 122 -0.64 -4.85 -7.55
N PRO A 123 -0.14 -3.98 -6.65
CA PRO A 123 0.72 -4.27 -5.50
C PRO A 123 -0.02 -4.54 -4.17
N TYR A 124 -1.35 -4.46 -4.13
CA TYR A 124 -2.10 -4.47 -2.88
C TYR A 124 -2.40 -5.90 -2.43
N GLU A 125 -3.03 -6.71 -3.27
CA GLU A 125 -3.53 -8.06 -2.95
C GLU A 125 -4.15 -8.14 -1.53
N VAL A 126 -5.09 -7.25 -1.26
CA VAL A 126 -5.86 -7.16 -0.02
C VAL A 126 -7.32 -7.50 -0.26
N ASP A 127 -7.97 -8.06 0.76
CA ASP A 127 -9.39 -8.37 0.75
C ASP A 127 -10.19 -7.27 1.44
N VAL A 128 -11.48 -7.18 1.07
CA VAL A 128 -12.44 -6.29 1.73
C VAL A 128 -13.27 -7.11 2.72
N ALA A 129 -12.95 -7.01 4.00
CA ALA A 129 -13.63 -7.74 5.06
C ALA A 129 -15.05 -7.20 5.31
N ALA A 130 -15.21 -5.87 5.27
CA ALA A 130 -16.49 -5.21 5.42
C ALA A 130 -16.56 -3.97 4.53
N LEU A 131 -17.75 -3.73 3.96
CA LEU A 131 -18.07 -2.55 3.16
C LEU A 131 -19.46 -2.08 3.55
N VAL A 132 -19.53 -0.90 4.16
CA VAL A 132 -20.78 -0.25 4.55
C VAL A 132 -20.80 1.11 3.90
N ALA A 133 -21.53 1.27 2.80
CA ALA A 133 -21.66 2.54 2.10
C ALA A 133 -23.05 2.65 1.47
N THR A 134 -23.66 3.83 1.56
CA THR A 134 -24.95 4.07 0.90
C THR A 134 -24.78 3.94 -0.61
N ASN A 135 -25.53 3.01 -1.22
CA ASN A 135 -25.45 2.68 -2.66
C ASN A 135 -24.04 2.34 -3.14
N ASN A 136 -23.15 1.85 -2.26
CA ASN A 136 -21.76 1.58 -2.61
C ASN A 136 -21.02 2.80 -3.19
N GLN A 137 -21.40 4.02 -2.75
CA GLN A 137 -20.85 5.26 -3.28
C GLN A 137 -20.28 6.16 -2.20
N ILE A 138 -19.14 6.76 -2.52
CA ILE A 138 -18.58 7.91 -1.80
C ILE A 138 -18.76 9.13 -2.69
N LYS A 139 -19.54 10.11 -2.21
CA LYS A 139 -19.89 11.33 -2.95
C LYS A 139 -19.17 12.53 -2.35
N VAL A 140 -18.63 13.37 -3.21
CA VAL A 140 -17.96 14.62 -2.83
C VAL A 140 -18.61 15.78 -3.58
N ASN A 141 -19.11 16.78 -2.85
CA ASN A 141 -19.75 17.96 -3.45
C ASN A 141 -18.71 18.87 -4.15
N SER A 142 -19.18 19.90 -4.88
CA SER A 142 -18.31 20.88 -5.55
C SER A 142 -17.44 21.70 -4.58
N SER A 143 -17.83 21.83 -3.31
CA SER A 143 -17.03 22.45 -2.24
C SER A 143 -15.92 21.54 -1.69
N GLY A 144 -15.90 20.26 -2.08
CA GLY A 144 -14.93 19.26 -1.64
C GLY A 144 -15.28 18.54 -0.33
N ASP A 145 -16.50 18.70 0.18
CA ASP A 145 -17.01 17.99 1.35
C ASP A 145 -17.55 16.61 0.96
N VAL A 146 -17.38 15.64 1.84
CA VAL A 146 -17.92 14.29 1.64
C VAL A 146 -19.38 14.28 2.08
N LEU A 147 -20.29 13.92 1.18
CA LEU A 147 -21.73 13.92 1.44
C LEU A 147 -22.25 12.60 2.04
N SER A 148 -21.49 11.52 1.85
CA SER A 148 -21.92 10.14 2.18
C SER A 148 -21.06 9.55 3.29
N THR A 149 -21.70 8.95 4.29
CA THR A 149 -21.01 8.12 5.28
C THR A 149 -20.66 6.77 4.66
N ALA A 150 -19.41 6.35 4.80
CA ALA A 150 -18.95 5.05 4.33
C ALA A 150 -17.88 4.47 5.26
N GLU A 151 -17.87 3.16 5.41
CA GLU A 151 -16.87 2.40 6.15
C GLU A 151 -16.35 1.26 5.28
N VAL A 152 -15.03 1.19 5.13
CA VAL A 152 -14.35 0.16 4.34
C VAL A 152 -13.29 -0.47 5.23
N THR A 153 -13.39 -1.79 5.42
CA THR A 153 -12.41 -2.57 6.17
C THR A 153 -11.58 -3.39 5.19
N LEU A 154 -10.30 -3.04 5.07
CA LEU A 154 -9.32 -3.75 4.26
C LEU A 154 -8.54 -4.70 5.16
N GLN A 155 -8.32 -5.93 4.70
CA GLN A 155 -7.69 -6.99 5.47
C GLN A 155 -6.71 -7.80 4.63
N ARG A 156 -5.65 -8.30 5.30
CA ARG A 156 -4.83 -9.39 4.77
C ARG A 156 -4.34 -10.25 5.93
N GLY A 157 -4.72 -11.53 5.94
CA GLY A 157 -4.46 -12.41 7.08
C GLY A 157 -5.16 -11.88 8.34
N SER A 158 -4.44 -11.75 9.45
CA SER A 158 -4.96 -11.24 10.73
C SER A 158 -4.98 -9.71 10.84
N TYR A 159 -4.33 -9.00 9.91
CA TYR A 159 -4.20 -7.55 9.98
C TYR A 159 -5.29 -6.85 9.18
N ALA A 160 -5.96 -5.89 9.80
CA ALA A 160 -6.99 -5.08 9.14
C ALA A 160 -6.90 -3.59 9.49
N ARG A 161 -7.40 -2.78 8.56
CA ARG A 161 -7.56 -1.34 8.69
C ARG A 161 -8.98 -0.95 8.32
N ILE A 162 -9.58 -0.11 9.15
CA ILE A 162 -10.91 0.44 8.93
C ILE A 162 -10.75 1.89 8.49
N ILE A 163 -11.37 2.24 7.36
CA ILE A 163 -11.44 3.60 6.84
C ILE A 163 -12.88 4.06 7.01
N LYS A 164 -13.11 5.11 7.80
CA LYS A 164 -14.42 5.72 7.97
C LYS A 164 -14.44 7.10 7.33
N PHE A 165 -15.39 7.30 6.43
CA PHE A 165 -15.73 8.57 5.82
C PHE A 165 -16.98 9.10 6.51
N ARG A 166 -16.91 10.31 7.05
CA ARG A 166 -18.05 10.98 7.67
C ARG A 166 -18.50 12.17 6.81
N ASN A 167 -19.75 12.57 7.01
CA ASN A 167 -20.39 13.69 6.31
C ASN A 167 -19.85 15.07 6.73
N ASP A 168 -19.05 15.14 7.79
CA ASP A 168 -18.31 16.33 8.24
C ASP A 168 -16.99 16.52 7.46
N GLY A 169 -16.69 15.65 6.49
CA GLY A 169 -15.44 15.67 5.73
C GLY A 169 -14.26 15.01 6.45
N THR A 170 -14.45 14.48 7.66
CA THR A 170 -13.41 13.74 8.40
C THR A 170 -13.22 12.35 7.80
N ILE A 171 -11.96 11.98 7.57
CA ILE A 171 -11.56 10.63 7.18
C ILE A 171 -10.73 10.06 8.34
N THR A 172 -11.21 9.02 9.00
CA THR A 172 -10.48 8.38 10.10
C THR A 172 -10.03 6.98 9.70
N VAL A 173 -8.78 6.65 10.03
CA VAL A 173 -8.21 5.31 9.83
C VAL A 173 -7.94 4.69 11.19
N THR A 174 -8.42 3.47 11.41
CA THR A 174 -8.23 2.75 12.68
C THR A 174 -7.57 1.40 12.41
N SER A 175 -6.57 1.03 13.21
CA SER A 175 -6.02 -0.33 13.27
C SER A 175 -7.02 -1.25 13.94
N THR A 176 -7.21 -2.42 13.34
CA THR A 176 -7.87 -3.52 14.02
C THR A 176 -6.96 -4.74 13.94
N SER A 177 -6.45 -5.17 15.09
CA SER A 177 -5.60 -6.37 15.22
C SER A 177 -6.41 -7.68 15.29
N ALA A 178 -7.74 -7.61 15.24
CA ALA A 178 -8.63 -8.76 15.23
C ALA A 178 -9.92 -8.41 14.47
N VAL A 179 -10.06 -8.92 13.24
CA VAL A 179 -11.37 -8.90 12.57
C VAL A 179 -12.21 -9.99 13.21
N ALA A 180 -12.92 -9.65 14.29
CA ALA A 180 -13.99 -10.49 14.80
C ALA A 180 -15.02 -10.61 13.67
N THR A 181 -15.21 -11.81 13.15
CA THR A 181 -16.25 -12.10 12.17
C THR A 181 -17.57 -12.07 12.93
N VAL A 182 -18.26 -10.94 12.95
CA VAL A 182 -19.60 -10.85 13.55
C VAL A 182 -20.58 -11.59 12.64
N LYS A 183 -20.86 -12.85 12.96
CA LYS A 183 -22.02 -13.56 12.40
C LYS A 183 -23.26 -12.96 13.03
N VAL A 184 -23.98 -12.12 12.29
CA VAL A 184 -25.33 -11.71 12.68
C VAL A 184 -26.27 -12.85 12.27
N THR A 185 -26.51 -13.78 13.19
CA THR A 185 -27.63 -14.73 13.07
C THR A 185 -28.88 -14.01 13.54
N ALA A 186 -29.65 -13.46 12.61
CA ALA A 186 -30.97 -12.92 12.94
C ALA A 186 -31.92 -14.09 13.19
N ALA A 187 -32.38 -14.25 14.43
CA ALA A 187 -33.62 -14.98 14.70
C ALA A 187 -34.79 -14.14 14.15
N PRO A 188 -35.86 -14.78 13.61
CA PRO A 188 -36.94 -14.07 12.92
C PRO A 188 -37.75 -13.09 13.81
N ASP A 189 -37.53 -13.06 15.12
CA ASP A 189 -38.35 -12.35 16.09
C ASP A 189 -37.58 -11.65 17.23
N ASP A 190 -36.23 -11.65 17.23
CA ASP A 190 -35.44 -11.04 18.31
C ASP A 190 -34.32 -10.13 17.77
N VAL A 191 -34.32 -8.86 18.19
CA VAL A 191 -33.39 -7.79 17.74
C VAL A 191 -32.12 -7.77 18.60
N THR A 192 -31.82 -8.84 19.33
CA THR A 192 -30.60 -8.95 20.13
C THR A 192 -29.46 -9.57 19.32
N ALA A 193 -28.57 -8.74 18.80
CA ALA A 193 -27.32 -9.19 18.21
C ALA A 193 -26.36 -9.66 19.33
N VAL A 194 -26.21 -10.98 19.49
CA VAL A 194 -25.18 -11.57 20.35
C VAL A 194 -23.83 -11.48 19.62
N VAL A 195 -22.90 -10.70 20.18
CA VAL A 195 -21.54 -10.58 19.66
C VAL A 195 -20.67 -11.66 20.31
N GLU A 196 -20.37 -12.73 19.58
CA GLU A 196 -19.41 -13.74 20.01
C GLU A 196 -18.00 -13.34 19.55
N ILE A 197 -17.09 -13.15 20.51
CA ILE A 197 -15.68 -12.84 20.27
C ILE A 197 -14.89 -14.13 20.54
N ASP A 198 -14.49 -14.82 19.47
CA ASP A 198 -13.54 -15.94 19.59
C ASP A 198 -12.17 -15.38 20.01
N ARG A 199 -11.63 -15.90 21.12
CA ARG A 199 -10.36 -15.47 21.72
C ARG A 199 -9.19 -16.29 21.21
#